data_AF-A0A2E4Y963-F1
#
_entry.id   AF-A0A2E4Y963-F1
#
_cell.length_a   1.000
_cell.length_b   1.000
_cell.length_c   1.000
_cell.angle_alpha   90.00
_cell.angle_beta   90.00
_cell.angle_gamma   90.00
#
_symmetry.space_group_name_H-M   'P 1'
#
loop_
_entity.id
_entity.type
_entity.pdbx_description
1 polymer ?
#
loop_
_entity_poly.entity_id
_entity_poly.type
_entity_poly.pdbx_seq_one_letter_code
_entity_poly.pdbx_strand_id
1 'polypeptide(L)'
;MMTAVKHALIVLLGSMTLLLHKLPILAQDVASPEDEFDSIFTPLQQVEGSLCARYHNWNPDTVSPLSQDQLLLFRNAYAAVSLANDVWLKSLVTDSETYLDMYSFVSNIRQLAQNDIGVKYLYQETFDTEQEGHRRLALNLSSEPDAIVGIFWCQPTGDGSAPRFTGGYAYLKELNGNWKFQTR
;
A
#
# COMPACT_ATOMS: atom_id res chain seq x y z
N MET A 1 76.32 10.92 29.73
CA MET A 1 76.20 11.72 30.97
C MET A 1 74.73 12.03 31.20
N MET A 2 74.03 11.49 32.18
CA MET A 2 74.30 10.27 32.94
C MET A 2 72.96 9.51 33.04
N THR A 3 72.98 8.30 32.45
CA THR A 3 72.34 7.04 32.91
C THR A 3 70.84 7.02 33.23
N ALA A 4 70.06 5.98 32.93
CA ALA A 4 70.23 4.73 32.20
C ALA A 4 68.93 3.94 32.45
N VAL A 5 68.51 3.17 31.43
CA VAL A 5 67.96 1.81 31.58
C VAL A 5 66.57 1.63 32.23
N LYS A 6 65.59 1.47 31.33
CA LYS A 6 64.61 0.37 31.21
C LYS A 6 64.37 -0.52 32.45
N HIS A 7 63.10 -0.71 32.83
CA HIS A 7 62.58 -2.00 33.30
C HIS A 7 61.11 -2.18 32.86
N ALA A 8 60.80 -3.41 32.45
CA ALA A 8 59.51 -3.89 31.98
C ALA A 8 58.54 -4.21 33.14
N LEU A 9 57.23 -4.23 32.88
CA LEU A 9 56.32 -5.40 32.98
C LEU A 9 54.84 -4.95 33.03
N ILE A 10 54.02 -5.72 32.31
CA ILE A 10 52.56 -5.68 32.10
C ILE A 10 51.77 -6.01 33.38
N VAL A 11 50.56 -5.43 33.58
CA VAL A 11 49.30 -6.12 33.98
C VAL A 11 48.07 -5.22 33.69
N LEU A 12 47.01 -5.84 33.15
CA LEU A 12 45.68 -5.33 32.76
C LEU A 12 44.83 -4.78 33.92
N LEU A 13 43.85 -3.90 33.62
CA LEU A 13 42.41 -4.06 33.94
C LEU A 13 41.58 -2.79 33.63
N GLY A 14 40.42 -2.95 33.01
CA GLY A 14 39.23 -2.15 33.36
C GLY A 14 38.64 -1.18 32.33
N SER A 15 37.66 -1.69 31.57
CA SER A 15 36.36 -1.04 31.30
C SER A 15 36.26 0.19 30.37
N MET A 16 36.06 -0.12 29.08
CA MET A 16 34.87 0.26 28.29
C MET A 16 34.05 1.47 28.80
N THR A 17 34.34 2.65 28.27
CA THR A 17 33.34 3.73 28.15
C THR A 17 33.15 4.01 26.67
N LEU A 18 31.99 3.57 26.16
CA LEU A 18 31.52 3.88 24.84
C LEU A 18 31.46 5.41 24.67
N LEU A 19 32.33 5.97 23.84
CA LEU A 19 32.05 7.23 23.18
C LEU A 19 30.86 7.00 22.22
N LEU A 20 29.64 7.12 22.73
CA LEU A 20 28.49 7.42 21.87
C LEU A 20 28.73 8.79 21.27
N HIS A 21 29.25 8.77 20.05
CA HIS A 21 29.27 9.91 19.17
C HIS A 21 27.83 10.35 18.96
N LYS A 22 27.59 11.64 19.17
CA LYS A 22 26.36 12.33 18.75
C LYS A 22 26.23 12.17 17.23
N LEU A 23 25.55 11.11 16.80
CA LEU A 23 24.96 11.08 15.48
C LEU A 23 23.85 12.12 15.47
N PRO A 24 23.80 13.05 14.50
CA PRO A 24 22.58 13.77 14.24
C PRO A 24 21.59 12.71 13.77
N ILE A 25 20.64 12.35 14.64
CA ILE A 25 19.42 11.71 14.19
C ILE A 25 18.77 12.78 13.32
N LEU A 26 18.99 12.67 12.01
CA LEU A 26 18.10 13.27 11.03
C LEU A 26 16.76 12.63 11.34
N ALA A 27 15.89 13.34 12.05
CA ALA A 27 14.48 12.99 12.08
C ALA A 27 14.05 13.06 10.62
N GLN A 28 14.07 11.91 9.94
CA GLN A 28 13.21 11.76 8.77
C GLN A 28 11.82 12.08 9.31
N ASP A 29 11.19 13.12 8.79
CA ASP A 29 9.76 13.32 8.97
C ASP A 29 9.11 11.97 8.65
N VAL A 30 8.70 11.24 9.69
CA VAL A 30 7.98 10.00 9.50
C VAL A 30 6.61 10.46 9.06
N ALA A 31 6.44 10.57 7.73
CA ALA A 31 5.16 10.80 7.12
C ALA A 31 4.15 9.86 7.79
N SER A 32 2.99 10.37 8.19
CA SER A 32 1.96 9.51 8.74
C SER A 32 1.66 8.40 7.72
N PRO A 33 1.27 7.19 8.13
CA PRO A 33 0.87 6.14 7.18
C PRO A 33 -0.17 6.63 6.16
N GLU A 34 -1.02 7.56 6.56
CA GLU A 34 -1.98 8.26 5.72
C GLU A 34 -1.31 9.12 4.64
N ASP A 35 -0.30 9.92 5.00
CA ASP A 35 0.49 10.72 4.04
C ASP A 35 1.29 9.81 3.10
N GLU A 36 1.83 8.70 3.62
CA GLU A 36 2.49 7.69 2.80
C GLU A 36 1.51 7.14 1.76
N PHE A 37 0.30 6.73 2.18
CA PHE A 37 -0.74 6.26 1.27
C PHE A 37 -1.06 7.28 0.17
N ASP A 38 -1.28 8.55 0.54
CA ASP A 38 -1.62 9.61 -0.41
C ASP A 38 -0.49 9.87 -1.42
N SER A 39 0.76 9.63 -1.05
CA SER A 39 1.92 9.80 -1.93
C SER A 39 2.08 8.67 -2.97
N ILE A 40 1.47 7.49 -2.73
CA ILE A 40 1.66 6.31 -3.58
C ILE A 40 0.92 6.43 -4.91
N PHE A 41 -0.29 7.00 -4.89
CA PHE A 41 -1.22 6.91 -6.01
C PHE A 41 -1.28 8.18 -6.84
N THR A 42 -1.09 8.02 -8.15
CA THR A 42 -1.39 9.04 -9.15
C THR A 42 -2.91 9.15 -9.32
N PRO A 43 -3.48 10.36 -9.28
CA PRO A 43 -4.90 10.57 -9.55
C PRO A 43 -5.31 10.02 -10.91
N LEU A 44 -6.48 9.38 -10.99
CA LEU A 44 -6.94 8.73 -12.22
C LEU A 44 -6.94 9.68 -13.43
N GLN A 45 -7.33 10.94 -13.23
CA GLN A 45 -7.37 11.96 -14.28
C GLN A 45 -5.99 12.25 -14.90
N GLN A 46 -4.90 12.00 -14.18
CA GLN A 46 -3.54 12.14 -14.72
C GLN A 46 -3.07 10.88 -15.45
N VAL A 47 -3.74 9.74 -15.23
CA VAL A 47 -3.51 8.49 -15.95
C VAL A 47 -4.30 8.44 -17.25
N GLU A 48 -5.49 9.06 -17.27
CA GLU A 48 -6.34 9.21 -18.45
C GLU A 48 -5.53 9.76 -19.64
N GLY A 49 -5.61 9.11 -20.79
CA GLY A 49 -4.88 9.49 -22.01
C GLY A 49 -3.39 9.12 -22.04
N SER A 50 -2.85 8.50 -20.98
CA SER A 50 -1.49 7.94 -20.98
C SER A 50 -1.46 6.50 -21.51
N LEU A 51 -0.25 5.98 -21.78
CA LEU A 51 -0.05 4.55 -22.09
C LEU A 51 -0.50 3.63 -20.94
N CYS A 52 -0.67 4.17 -19.73
CA CYS A 52 -1.10 3.44 -18.55
C CYS A 52 -2.63 3.40 -18.36
N ALA A 53 -3.41 4.05 -19.23
CA ALA A 53 -4.87 4.08 -19.20
C ALA A 53 -5.50 2.73 -19.63
N ARG A 54 -5.23 1.66 -18.86
CA ARG A 54 -5.79 0.31 -19.04
C ARG A 54 -6.88 -0.01 -18.02
N TYR A 55 -7.71 0.96 -17.69
CA TYR A 55 -8.85 0.78 -16.79
C TYR A 55 -10.12 0.25 -17.49
N HIS A 56 -10.03 -0.16 -18.76
CA HIS A 56 -11.18 -0.57 -19.57
C HIS A 56 -11.33 -2.10 -19.71
N ASN A 57 -11.14 -2.85 -18.63
CA ASN A 57 -11.15 -4.32 -18.74
C ASN A 57 -12.55 -4.89 -19.00
N TRP A 58 -13.62 -4.21 -18.55
CA TRP A 58 -14.99 -4.66 -18.74
C TRP A 58 -15.89 -3.61 -19.35
N ASN A 59 -16.03 -2.44 -18.73
CA ASN A 59 -16.82 -1.37 -19.30
C ASN A 59 -16.13 0.00 -19.14
N PRO A 60 -15.65 0.61 -20.25
CA PRO A 60 -14.93 1.88 -20.18
C PRO A 60 -15.78 3.04 -19.66
N ASP A 61 -17.11 2.97 -19.82
CA ASP A 61 -18.03 4.05 -19.50
C ASP A 61 -18.41 4.08 -18.00
N THR A 62 -18.12 3.00 -17.27
CA THR A 62 -18.46 2.88 -15.84
C THR A 62 -17.27 3.11 -14.91
N VAL A 63 -16.10 3.35 -15.48
CA VAL A 63 -14.89 3.62 -14.70
C VAL A 63 -14.94 5.04 -14.15
N SER A 64 -14.70 5.18 -12.84
CA SER A 64 -14.53 6.48 -12.22
C SER A 64 -13.41 6.50 -11.20
N PRO A 65 -12.96 7.69 -10.77
CA PRO A 65 -12.22 7.83 -9.53
C PRO A 65 -13.02 7.27 -8.36
N LEU A 66 -12.33 6.88 -7.29
CA LEU A 66 -12.98 6.52 -6.03
C LEU A 66 -13.69 7.75 -5.44
N SER A 67 -14.81 7.52 -4.76
CA SER A 67 -15.42 8.55 -3.92
C SER A 67 -14.50 8.92 -2.75
N GLN A 68 -14.75 10.05 -2.11
CA GLN A 68 -13.98 10.47 -0.94
C GLN A 68 -14.06 9.43 0.21
N ASP A 69 -15.22 8.84 0.43
CA ASP A 69 -15.41 7.83 1.48
C ASP A 69 -14.68 6.52 1.15
N GLN A 70 -14.66 6.13 -0.12
CA GLN A 70 -13.88 4.98 -0.57
C GLN A 70 -12.37 5.24 -0.41
N LEU A 71 -11.87 6.42 -0.81
CA LEU A 71 -10.46 6.79 -0.60
C LEU A 71 -10.10 6.77 0.90
N LEU A 72 -10.97 7.32 1.75
CA LEU A 72 -10.80 7.32 3.20
C LEU A 72 -10.75 5.90 3.77
N LEU A 73 -11.60 4.99 3.27
CA LEU A 73 -11.57 3.58 3.67
C LEU A 73 -10.20 2.92 3.37
N PHE A 74 -9.64 3.15 2.17
CA PHE A 74 -8.34 2.59 1.79
C PHE A 74 -7.20 3.19 2.62
N ARG A 75 -7.21 4.51 2.81
CA ARG A 75 -6.26 5.21 3.67
C ARG A 75 -6.28 4.67 5.10
N ASN A 76 -7.47 4.49 5.66
CA ASN A 76 -7.64 3.94 7.01
C ASN A 76 -7.15 2.49 7.10
N ALA A 77 -7.39 1.65 6.09
CA ALA A 77 -6.88 0.28 6.08
C ALA A 77 -5.36 0.24 5.99
N TYR A 78 -4.77 1.09 5.15
CA TYR A 78 -3.32 1.25 5.05
C TYR A 78 -2.70 1.66 6.39
N ALA A 79 -3.29 2.67 7.06
CA ALA A 79 -2.83 3.12 8.37
C ALA A 79 -3.00 2.07 9.46
N ALA A 80 -4.17 1.41 9.52
CA ALA A 80 -4.45 0.36 10.49
C ALA A 80 -3.44 -0.80 10.39
N VAL A 81 -3.13 -1.26 9.17
CA VAL A 81 -2.11 -2.31 8.95
C VAL A 81 -0.71 -1.81 9.30
N SER A 82 -0.35 -0.59 8.89
CA SER A 82 0.98 -0.02 9.15
C SER A 82 1.27 0.17 10.64
N LEU A 83 0.23 0.43 11.43
CA LEU A 83 0.27 0.57 12.87
C LEU A 83 -0.03 -0.74 13.63
N ALA A 84 -0.25 -1.86 12.92
CA ALA A 84 -0.67 -3.14 13.49
C ALA A 84 -1.88 -3.03 14.44
N ASN A 85 -2.87 -2.21 14.07
CA ASN A 85 -4.07 -1.96 14.84
C ASN A 85 -5.23 -2.86 14.34
N ASP A 86 -5.27 -4.09 14.85
CA ASP A 86 -6.27 -5.09 14.45
C ASP A 86 -7.71 -4.67 14.75
N VAL A 87 -7.95 -3.98 15.88
CA VAL A 87 -9.30 -3.54 16.26
C VAL A 87 -9.83 -2.53 15.24
N TRP A 88 -8.98 -1.60 14.81
CA TRP A 88 -9.34 -0.66 13.75
C TRP A 88 -9.55 -1.38 12.43
N LEU A 89 -8.63 -2.28 12.04
CA LEU A 89 -8.73 -3.01 10.77
C LEU A 89 -10.00 -3.86 10.68
N LYS A 90 -10.36 -4.56 11.76
CA LYS A 90 -11.62 -5.32 11.87
C LYS A 90 -12.85 -4.47 11.65
N SER A 91 -12.81 -3.19 12.03
CA SER A 91 -13.92 -2.27 11.80
C SER A 91 -14.10 -1.87 10.34
N LEU A 92 -13.12 -2.12 9.46
CA LEU A 92 -13.12 -1.67 8.06
C LEU A 92 -13.60 -2.75 7.07
N VAL A 93 -13.77 -3.99 7.54
CA VAL A 93 -14.21 -5.14 6.73
C VAL A 93 -15.66 -5.50 7.02
N THR A 94 -16.31 -6.22 6.09
CA THR A 94 -17.68 -6.71 6.28
C THR A 94 -17.76 -7.85 7.29
N ASP A 95 -16.72 -8.69 7.36
CA ASP A 95 -16.60 -9.78 8.32
C ASP A 95 -15.30 -9.63 9.11
N SER A 96 -15.41 -9.42 10.42
CA SER A 96 -14.26 -9.16 11.29
C SER A 96 -13.34 -10.37 11.48
N GLU A 97 -13.80 -11.58 11.15
CA GLU A 97 -12.98 -12.79 11.29
C GLU A 97 -12.05 -12.98 10.08
N THR A 98 -12.33 -12.33 8.95
CA THR A 98 -11.57 -12.44 7.69
C THR A 98 -10.69 -11.22 7.41
N TYR A 99 -10.54 -10.33 8.40
CA TYR A 99 -9.76 -9.10 8.29
C TYR A 99 -8.28 -9.30 7.93
N LEU A 100 -7.72 -10.49 8.18
CA LEU A 100 -6.31 -10.79 7.90
C LEU A 100 -5.95 -10.69 6.42
N ASP A 101 -6.91 -10.89 5.51
CA ASP A 101 -6.71 -10.70 4.06
C ASP A 101 -6.24 -9.27 3.75
N MET A 102 -6.59 -8.30 4.59
CA MET A 102 -6.19 -6.90 4.43
C MET A 102 -4.69 -6.68 4.68
N TYR A 103 -4.03 -7.53 5.48
CA TYR A 103 -2.58 -7.44 5.66
C TYR A 103 -1.83 -7.74 4.37
N SER A 104 -2.22 -8.83 3.68
CA SER A 104 -1.64 -9.17 2.38
C SER A 104 -1.92 -8.09 1.34
N PHE A 105 -3.14 -7.56 1.35
CA PHE A 105 -3.55 -6.44 0.49
C PHE A 105 -2.67 -5.20 0.68
N VAL A 106 -2.55 -4.67 1.91
CA VAL A 106 -1.75 -3.48 2.18
C VAL A 106 -0.27 -3.74 1.94
N SER A 107 0.23 -4.93 2.28
CA SER A 107 1.62 -5.32 1.98
C SER A 107 1.93 -5.24 0.48
N ASN A 108 1.00 -5.67 -0.38
CA ASN A 108 1.16 -5.54 -1.82
C ASN A 108 1.19 -4.06 -2.27
N ILE A 109 0.33 -3.20 -1.71
CA ILE A 109 0.37 -1.75 -1.98
C ILE A 109 1.75 -1.17 -1.60
N ARG A 110 2.30 -1.56 -0.44
CA ARG A 110 3.62 -1.09 0.03
C ARG A 110 4.77 -1.59 -0.82
N GLN A 111 4.75 -2.86 -1.23
CA GLN A 111 5.77 -3.40 -2.14
C GLN A 111 5.72 -2.69 -3.50
N LEU A 112 4.52 -2.40 -3.99
CA LEU A 112 4.37 -1.58 -5.19
C LEU A 112 4.97 -0.18 -4.93
N ALA A 113 4.66 0.46 -3.79
CA ALA A 113 5.20 1.77 -3.36
C ALA A 113 6.72 1.84 -3.57
N GLN A 114 7.47 0.89 -3.02
CA GLN A 114 8.94 0.88 -2.98
C GLN A 114 9.64 0.72 -4.34
N ASN A 115 8.95 0.26 -5.38
CA ASN A 115 9.60 -0.01 -6.66
C ASN A 115 9.88 1.25 -7.51
N ASP A 116 9.35 2.44 -7.15
CA ASP A 116 9.51 3.80 -7.74
C ASP A 116 9.47 3.99 -9.28
N ILE A 117 9.44 2.92 -10.05
CA ILE A 117 9.56 2.90 -11.50
C ILE A 117 8.20 2.52 -12.07
N GLY A 118 7.19 3.38 -11.91
CA GLY A 118 5.89 3.21 -12.55
C GLY A 118 4.77 4.07 -11.97
N VAL A 119 3.71 4.23 -12.76
CA VAL A 119 2.47 4.93 -12.41
C VAL A 119 1.56 3.97 -11.66
N LYS A 120 1.09 4.38 -10.48
CA LYS A 120 0.14 3.60 -9.67
C LYS A 120 -1.16 4.36 -9.58
N TYR A 121 -2.27 3.67 -9.70
CA TYR A 121 -3.57 4.33 -9.63
C TYR A 121 -4.66 3.39 -9.14
N LEU A 122 -5.71 4.01 -8.64
CA LEU A 122 -6.95 3.38 -8.21
C LEU A 122 -8.07 3.87 -9.13
N TYR A 123 -8.98 2.97 -9.46
CA TYR A 123 -10.25 3.32 -10.09
C TYR A 123 -11.33 2.40 -9.57
N GLN A 124 -12.59 2.81 -9.68
CA GLN A 124 -13.73 1.99 -9.30
C GLN A 124 -14.66 1.77 -10.48
N GLU A 125 -15.34 0.63 -10.43
CA GLU A 125 -16.45 0.26 -11.31
C GLU A 125 -17.60 -0.22 -10.43
N THR A 126 -18.83 0.17 -10.76
CA THR A 126 -20.03 -0.42 -10.13
C THR A 126 -20.10 -1.91 -10.48
N PHE A 127 -20.42 -2.74 -9.48
CA PHE A 127 -20.61 -4.15 -9.74
C PHE A 127 -21.82 -4.38 -10.66
N ASP A 128 -21.69 -5.32 -11.60
CA ASP A 128 -22.69 -5.59 -12.63
C ASP A 128 -22.77 -7.10 -12.84
N THR A 129 -23.91 -7.69 -12.51
CA THR A 129 -24.15 -9.13 -12.62
C THR A 129 -24.20 -9.62 -14.06
N GLU A 130 -24.48 -8.74 -15.02
CA GLU A 130 -24.51 -9.10 -16.44
C GLU A 130 -23.09 -9.25 -17.00
N GLN A 131 -22.09 -8.61 -16.37
CA GLN A 131 -20.69 -8.73 -16.75
C GLN A 131 -20.11 -10.06 -16.24
N GLU A 132 -19.73 -10.95 -17.17
CA GLU A 132 -19.14 -12.25 -16.80
C GLU A 132 -17.86 -12.08 -15.97
N GLY A 133 -17.04 -11.07 -16.28
CA GLY A 133 -15.83 -10.75 -15.51
C GLY A 133 -16.12 -10.46 -14.04
N HIS A 134 -17.12 -9.62 -13.78
CA HIS A 134 -17.57 -9.26 -12.43
C HIS A 134 -18.08 -10.49 -11.69
N ARG A 135 -18.97 -11.28 -12.31
CA ARG A 135 -19.49 -12.52 -11.71
C ARG A 135 -18.37 -13.48 -11.31
N ARG A 136 -17.39 -13.71 -12.20
CA ARG A 136 -16.26 -14.61 -11.93
C ARG A 136 -15.42 -14.15 -10.73
N LEU A 137 -15.24 -12.84 -10.56
CA LEU A 137 -14.51 -12.28 -9.43
C LEU A 137 -15.28 -12.40 -8.11
N ALA A 138 -16.60 -12.25 -8.16
CA ALA A 138 -17.47 -12.35 -6.98
C ALA A 138 -17.74 -13.79 -6.50
N LEU A 139 -17.40 -14.83 -7.28
CA LEU A 139 -17.67 -16.24 -6.93
C LEU A 139 -17.13 -16.68 -5.55
N ASN A 140 -16.06 -16.04 -5.08
CA ASN A 140 -15.43 -16.37 -3.80
C ASN A 140 -15.79 -15.39 -2.68
N LEU A 141 -16.78 -14.52 -2.90
CA LEU A 141 -17.26 -13.57 -1.90
C LEU A 141 -18.53 -14.09 -1.23
N SER A 142 -18.73 -13.71 0.02
CA SER A 142 -19.91 -14.05 0.81
C SER A 142 -21.24 -13.48 0.25
N SER A 143 -21.15 -12.44 -0.58
CA SER A 143 -22.28 -11.81 -1.28
C SER A 143 -21.78 -10.98 -2.47
N GLU A 144 -22.68 -10.46 -3.29
CA GLU A 144 -22.30 -9.54 -4.37
C GLU A 144 -21.79 -8.21 -3.78
N PRO A 145 -20.62 -7.69 -4.22
CA PRO A 145 -20.17 -6.37 -3.83
C PRO A 145 -20.99 -5.29 -4.52
N ASP A 146 -20.93 -4.06 -4.01
CA ASP A 146 -21.57 -2.91 -4.66
C ASP A 146 -20.59 -2.20 -5.61
N ALA A 147 -19.28 -2.29 -5.34
CA ALA A 147 -18.22 -1.76 -6.18
C ALA A 147 -16.99 -2.67 -6.25
N ILE A 148 -16.33 -2.65 -7.40
CA ILE A 148 -15.01 -3.25 -7.61
C ILE A 148 -14.01 -2.10 -7.73
N VAL A 149 -12.93 -2.16 -6.95
CA VAL A 149 -11.81 -1.21 -7.04
C VAL A 149 -10.61 -1.88 -7.68
N GLY A 150 -10.22 -1.39 -8.85
CA GLY A 150 -8.99 -1.78 -9.52
C GLY A 150 -7.79 -1.07 -8.91
N ILE A 151 -6.72 -1.83 -8.69
CA ILE A 151 -5.45 -1.34 -8.13
C ILE A 151 -4.34 -1.76 -9.05
N PHE A 152 -3.75 -0.80 -9.75
CA PHE A 152 -2.83 -1.09 -10.83
C PHE A 152 -1.53 -0.33 -10.70
N TRP A 153 -0.47 -1.03 -11.07
CA TRP A 153 0.83 -0.48 -11.37
C TRP A 153 1.11 -0.66 -12.86
N CYS A 154 1.61 0.40 -13.47
CA CYS A 154 1.98 0.45 -14.87
C CYS A 154 3.38 1.03 -15.01
N GLN A 155 4.25 0.35 -15.76
CA GLN A 155 5.55 0.86 -16.15
C GLN A 155 5.61 1.05 -17.66
N PRO A 156 5.59 2.30 -18.15
CA PRO A 156 5.87 2.59 -19.54
C PRO A 156 7.28 2.10 -19.91
N THR A 157 7.39 1.44 -21.05
CA THR A 157 8.67 1.03 -21.63
C THR A 157 9.09 2.07 -22.68
N GLY A 158 10.37 2.44 -22.69
CA GLY A 158 10.88 3.61 -23.43
C GLY A 158 10.94 3.48 -24.96
N ASP A 159 10.56 2.34 -25.53
CA ASP A 159 10.76 1.98 -26.95
C ASP A 159 9.45 1.77 -27.72
N GLY A 160 8.31 2.25 -27.20
CA GLY A 160 7.00 2.08 -27.83
C GLY A 160 6.44 0.66 -27.72
N SER A 161 7.08 -0.20 -26.92
CA SER A 161 6.49 -1.48 -26.54
C SER A 161 5.33 -1.30 -25.56
N ALA A 162 4.51 -2.35 -25.41
CA ALA A 162 3.40 -2.32 -24.46
C ALA A 162 3.93 -2.15 -23.02
N PRO A 163 3.29 -1.31 -22.18
CA PRO A 163 3.70 -1.15 -20.80
C PRO A 163 3.59 -2.47 -20.04
N ARG A 164 4.40 -2.61 -18.99
CA ARG A 164 4.22 -3.70 -18.02
C ARG A 164 3.11 -3.32 -17.06
N PHE A 165 2.19 -4.24 -16.84
CA PHE A 165 1.08 -4.08 -15.91
C PHE A 165 1.09 -5.18 -14.87
N THR A 166 0.84 -4.80 -13.63
CA THR A 166 0.42 -5.72 -12.57
C THR A 166 -0.64 -5.04 -11.73
N GLY A 167 -1.49 -5.82 -11.09
CA GLY A 167 -2.57 -5.27 -10.30
C GLY A 167 -3.48 -6.34 -9.72
N GLY A 168 -4.51 -5.86 -9.05
CA GLY A 168 -5.55 -6.69 -8.46
C GLY A 168 -6.81 -5.88 -8.24
N TYR A 169 -7.78 -6.53 -7.58
CA TYR A 169 -9.06 -5.94 -7.28
C TYR A 169 -9.35 -6.05 -5.79
N ALA A 170 -9.89 -4.98 -5.22
CA ALA A 170 -10.60 -4.99 -3.96
C ALA A 170 -12.11 -4.94 -4.23
N TYR A 171 -12.90 -5.50 -3.33
CA TYR A 171 -14.35 -5.52 -3.42
C TYR A 171 -14.91 -4.74 -2.26
N LEU A 172 -15.87 -3.85 -2.55
CA LEU A 172 -16.46 -3.00 -1.53
C LEU A 172 -17.96 -3.26 -1.42
N LYS A 173 -18.45 -3.21 -0.19
CA LYS A 173 -19.87 -3.27 0.15
C LYS A 173 -20.25 -2.03 0.94
N GLU A 174 -21.37 -1.41 0.59
CA GLU A 174 -21.94 -0.33 1.39
C GLU A 174 -22.92 -0.91 2.40
N LEU A 175 -22.62 -0.73 3.69
CA LEU A 175 -23.46 -1.18 4.79
C LEU A 175 -23.88 0.02 5.64
N ASN A 176 -25.19 0.31 5.67
CA ASN A 176 -25.76 1.43 6.41
C ASN A 176 -25.06 2.77 6.12
N GLY A 177 -24.82 3.06 4.83
CA GLY A 177 -24.16 4.30 4.39
C GLY A 177 -22.65 4.34 4.62
N ASN A 178 -22.03 3.22 4.98
CA ASN A 178 -20.58 3.14 5.20
C ASN A 178 -19.96 2.08 4.29
N TRP A 179 -18.93 2.48 3.55
CA TRP A 179 -18.13 1.55 2.75
C TRP A 179 -17.29 0.64 3.65
N LYS A 180 -17.26 -0.65 3.29
CA LYS A 180 -16.43 -1.68 3.91
C LYS A 180 -15.74 -2.51 2.84
N PHE A 181 -14.55 -3.03 3.17
CA PHE A 181 -13.92 -4.06 2.36
C PHE A 181 -14.70 -5.36 2.51
N GLN A 182 -15.06 -5.95 1.38
CA GLN A 182 -15.61 -7.28 1.33
C GLN A 182 -14.48 -8.29 1.14
N THR A 183 -14.21 -9.03 2.21
CA THR A 183 -13.21 -10.10 2.29
C THR A 183 -13.85 -11.47 1.97
N ARG A 184 -13.01 -12.48 1.73
CA ARG A 184 -13.45 -13.84 1.34
C ARG A 184 -13.88 -14.68 2.52
#